data_AF-A0A359MQS6-F1
#
_entry.id   AF-A0A359MQS6-F1
#
_cell.length_a   1.000
_cell.length_b   1.000
_cell.length_c   1.000
_cell.angle_alpha   90.00
_cell.angle_beta   90.00
_cell.angle_gamma   90.00
#
_symmetry.space_group_name_H-M   'P 1'
#
loop_
_entity.id
_entity.type
_entity.pdbx_description
1 polymer ?
#
loop_
_entity_poly.entity_id
_entity_poly.type
_entity_poly.pdbx_seq_one_letter_code
_entity_poly.pdbx_strand_id
1 'polypeptide(L)' 'DYLEDKNTAFHSIGLKNIKKRIQLYYGKEYDLFIDSRLNQGTTVTIKIPVIKE' A
#
# COMPACT_ATOMS: atom_id res chain seq x y z
N ASP A 1 6.65 1.28 10.30
CA ASP A 1 5.74 0.30 9.67
C ASP A 1 4.44 1.03 9.34
N TYR A 2 4.16 1.29 8.06
CA TYR A 2 2.99 2.10 7.64
C TYR A 2 1.75 1.25 7.35
N LEU A 3 1.92 -0.08 7.32
CA LEU A 3 0.88 -1.04 7.05
C LEU A 3 0.47 -1.80 8.32
N GLU A 4 1.37 -1.94 9.29
CA GLU A 4 1.05 -2.41 10.65
C GLU A 4 0.77 -1.26 11.62
N ASP A 5 -0.03 -1.53 12.66
CA ASP A 5 -0.42 -0.58 13.72
C ASP A 5 0.73 -0.13 14.65
N LYS A 6 1.99 -0.34 14.25
CA LYS A 6 3.16 0.07 15.03
C LYS A 6 3.46 1.57 14.93
N ASN A 7 2.78 2.30 14.05
CA ASN A 7 2.95 3.75 13.89
C ASN A 7 1.74 4.50 14.46
N THR A 8 1.79 4.78 15.76
CA THR A 8 0.68 5.37 16.52
C THR A 8 0.43 6.85 16.21
N ALA A 9 1.40 7.53 15.58
CA ALA A 9 1.32 8.94 15.22
C ALA A 9 0.40 9.21 14.01
N PHE A 10 0.21 8.22 13.12
CA PHE A 10 -0.64 8.33 11.95
C PHE A 10 -1.50 7.08 11.82
N HIS A 11 -2.78 7.20 12.19
CA HIS A 11 -3.78 6.21 11.80
C HIS A 11 -3.82 6.15 10.28
N SER A 12 -3.07 5.20 9.69
CA SER A 12 -2.80 5.11 8.25
C SER A 12 -4.00 4.54 7.49
N ILE A 13 -5.18 5.12 7.70
CA ILE A 13 -6.47 4.68 7.15
C ILE A 13 -6.42 4.69 5.62
N GLY A 14 -5.76 5.70 5.02
CA GLY A 14 -5.61 5.81 3.56
C GLY A 14 -4.91 4.60 2.93
N LEU A 15 -3.69 4.29 3.37
CA LEU A 15 -2.92 3.16 2.82
C LEU A 15 -3.58 1.81 3.15
N LYS A 16 -4.17 1.66 4.35
CA LYS A 16 -4.95 0.46 4.71
C LYS A 16 -6.15 0.26 3.79
N ASN A 17 -6.89 1.32 3.48
CA ASN A 17 -8.04 1.26 2.57
C ASN A 17 -7.62 0.92 1.14
N ILE A 18 -6.52 1.51 0.66
CA ILE A 18 -5.98 1.22 -0.67
C ILE A 18 -5.57 -0.26 -0.74
N LYS A 19 -4.78 -0.75 0.23
CA LYS A 19 -4.38 -2.17 0.33
C LYS A 19 -5.61 -3.09 0.32
N LYS A 20 -6.59 -2.82 1.18
CA LYS A 20 -7.82 -3.61 1.26
C LYS A 20 -8.55 -3.64 -0.08
N ARG A 21 -8.67 -2.52 -0.78
CA ARG A 21 -9.34 -2.46 -2.09
C ARG A 21 -8.58 -3.27 -3.12
N ILE A 22 -7.26 -3.09 -3.23
CA ILE A 22 -6.44 -3.86 -4.18
C ILE A 22 -6.63 -5.36 -3.94
N GLN A 23 -6.54 -5.80 -2.67
CA GLN A 23 -6.69 -7.20 -2.33
C GLN A 23 -8.10 -7.75 -2.62
N LEU A 24 -9.14 -6.93 -2.46
CA LEU A 24 -10.51 -7.29 -2.80
C LEU A 24 -10.72 -7.46 -4.31
N TYR A 25 -10.10 -6.62 -5.14
CA TYR A 25 -10.27 -6.66 -6.60
C TYR A 25 -9.36 -7.68 -7.29
N TYR A 26 -8.11 -7.83 -6.82
CA TYR A 26 -7.09 -8.57 -7.55
C TYR A 26 -6.61 -9.83 -6.84
N GLY A 27 -6.82 -9.96 -5.52
CA GLY A 27 -6.32 -11.08 -4.71
C GLY A 27 -5.34 -10.62 -3.62
N LYS A 28 -5.19 -11.44 -2.57
CA LYS A 28 -4.40 -11.08 -1.37
C LYS A 28 -2.90 -10.93 -1.65
N GLU A 29 -2.41 -11.54 -2.72
CA GLU A 29 -1.03 -11.48 -3.21
C GLU A 29 -0.66 -10.11 -3.79
N TYR A 30 -1.65 -9.28 -4.13
CA TYR A 30 -1.44 -7.93 -4.65
C TYR A 30 -1.40 -6.93 -3.48
N ASP A 31 -0.21 -6.40 -3.19
CA ASP A 31 0.06 -5.53 -2.04
C ASP A 31 0.73 -4.20 -2.45
N LEU A 32 0.91 -3.32 -1.45
CA LEU A 32 1.61 -2.05 -1.56
C LEU A 32 3.06 -2.21 -1.09
N PHE A 33 4.01 -1.69 -1.87
CA PHE A 33 5.42 -1.64 -1.48
C PHE A 33 5.82 -0.19 -1.24
N ILE A 34 6.39 0.11 -0.08
CA ILE A 34 6.77 1.47 0.32
C ILE A 34 8.28 1.51 0.49
N ASP A 35 8.95 2.33 -0.31
CA ASP A 35 10.35 2.71 -0.11
C ASP A 35 10.38 4.18 0.34
N SER A 36 10.95 4.45 1.51
CA SER A 36 11.04 5.81 2.04
C SER A 36 12.42 6.05 2.61
N ARG A 37 13.00 7.19 2.26
CA ARG A 37 14.33 7.59 2.69
C ARG A 37 14.27 9.03 3.17
N LEU A 38 14.85 9.27 4.34
CA LEU A 38 14.92 10.59 4.94
C LEU A 38 15.54 11.58 3.94
N ASN A 39 14.92 12.76 3.78
CA ASN A 39 15.32 13.81 2.85
C ASN A 39 15.30 13.42 1.35
N GLN A 40 14.74 12.26 0.99
CA GLN A 40 14.57 11.82 -0.41
C GLN A 40 13.10 11.58 -0.76
N GLY A 41 12.23 11.49 0.25
CA GLY A 41 10.79 11.32 0.07
C GLY A 41 10.35 9.86 0.21
N THR A 42 9.17 9.56 -0.35
CA THR A 42 8.51 8.26 -0.25
C THR A 42 7.97 7.83 -1.61
N THR A 43 8.34 6.62 -2.03
CA THR A 43 7.84 5.95 -3.22
C THR A 43 6.91 4.82 -2.81
N VAL A 44 5.68 4.83 -3.34
CA VAL A 44 4.72 3.74 -3.16
C VAL A 44 4.52 3.05 -4.51
N THR A 45 4.80 1.75 -4.56
CA THR A 45 4.70 0.93 -5.76
C THR A 45 3.56 -0.07 -5.64
N ILE A 46 2.78 -0.20 -6.72
CA ILE A 46 1.66 -1.13 -6.86
C ILE A 46 1.84 -1.88 -8.18
N LYS A 47 1.73 -3.22 -8.16
CA LYS A 47 1.75 -4.06 -9.36
C LYS A 47 0.43 -4.80 -9.43
N ILE A 48 -0.31 -4.65 -10.52
CA ILE A 48 -1.61 -5.29 -10.76
C ILE A 48 -1.64 -5.87 -12.19
N PRO A 49 -2.44 -6.91 -12.46
CA PRO A 49 -2.53 -7.50 -13.79
C PRO A 49 -3.25 -6.56 -14.77
N VAL A 50 -2.89 -6.65 -16.04
CA VAL A 50 -3.65 -6.00 -17.12
C VAL A 50 -4.94 -6.78 -17.35
N ILE A 51 -6.09 -6.13 -17.15
CA ILE A 51 -7.40 -6.71 -17.47
C ILE A 51 -7.72 -6.32 -18.92
N LYS A 52 -7.95 -7.31 -19.79
CA LYS A 52 -8.48 -7.10 -21.14
C LYS A 52 -10.00 -7.17 -21.08
N GLU A 53 -10.67 -6.28 -21.83
CA GLU A 53 -12.13 -6.36 -22.06
C GLU A 53 -12.51 -7.61 -22.84
#